data_AF-A0A815D0F3-F1
#
_entry.id   AF-A0A815D0F3-F1
#
_cell.length_a   1.000
_cell.length_b   1.000
_cell.length_c   1.000
_cell.angle_alpha   90.00
_cell.angle_beta   90.00
_cell.angle_gamma   90.00
#
_symmetry.space_group_name_H-M   'P 1'
#
loop_
_entity.id
_entity.type
_entity.pdbx_description
1 polymer ?
#
loop_
_entity_poly.entity_id
_entity_poly.type
_entity_poly.pdbx_seq_one_letter_code
_entity_poly.pdbx_strand_id
1 'polypeptide(L)'
;MSSGIFPTTTSTLRNMRHAPTNLALPIQVPSLKCDTCAQNDATALCIGCYGSFCFDCFIKHRKKISEDFGKLIYNHDLFVTLFEVNSSSASATTATESTKKLDPLRVLAEIDSWEEDLRTKLERMANEARQYVKARVDDRYDEIFRSYPAIKQNLRTKEEAKRHIEATLPTIKKNLCEINDTIESLPGTMSLNFQSEEIDLKKAAKVISTRNPSGTSGVNRRAITTGTMKMKASLNFNNLGQPPFKKIERLGGGMAIGASDKFIVYRNDNDLCMIELTKEYCIAIPLEGVNDICWCAEFDYFVILTEKQVFTFDPNTRELYHISEIKLSTKGEFWRCTYAGNTNTLLLCYWSRGGSPIEEWKLSSPARTKLWQVPQSCEETEIIQCMRVSLNGSCVALTINNGEQDYFILRDRDMKQIHQIPLRITDCFSFVSLPNSTWLLSILGYHKLFLIASNYNLSKIQQTGPDKASTRGIAMLGDNIVAERTASTICFFKL
;
A
#
# COMPACT_ATOMS: atom_id res chain seq x y z
N MET A 1 -78.91 5.87 14.57
CA MET A 1 -77.70 6.38 15.24
C MET A 1 -76.54 5.47 14.87
N SER A 2 -75.40 6.09 14.53
CA SER A 2 -74.04 5.52 14.34
C SER A 2 -73.83 4.41 13.30
N SER A 3 -73.40 4.90 12.14
CA SER A 3 -72.49 4.37 11.13
C SER A 3 -71.37 3.43 11.60
N GLY A 4 -71.16 2.34 10.84
CA GLY A 4 -69.93 1.54 10.84
C GLY A 4 -69.64 1.03 9.42
N ILE A 5 -68.78 1.74 8.69
CA ILE A 5 -68.31 1.39 7.35
C ILE A 5 -66.90 0.79 7.50
N PHE A 6 -66.74 -0.46 7.11
CA PHE A 6 -65.46 -1.09 6.79
C PHE A 6 -65.05 -0.71 5.36
N PRO A 7 -63.80 -0.30 5.09
CA PRO A 7 -63.27 -0.36 3.74
C PRO A 7 -62.28 -1.52 3.60
N THR A 8 -62.62 -2.36 2.63
CA THR A 8 -61.76 -3.20 1.79
C THR A 8 -60.47 -2.51 1.36
N THR A 9 -59.33 -3.21 1.46
CA THR A 9 -58.11 -2.87 0.72
C THR A 9 -57.89 -3.84 -0.43
N THR A 10 -58.18 -3.33 -1.62
CA THR A 10 -57.94 -3.95 -2.92
C THR A 10 -56.47 -3.83 -3.30
N SER A 11 -55.94 -4.91 -3.87
CA SER A 11 -54.66 -4.97 -4.56
C SER A 11 -54.54 -3.92 -5.66
N THR A 12 -53.43 -3.18 -5.73
CA THR A 12 -52.97 -2.59 -7.00
C THR A 12 -51.45 -2.64 -7.09
N LEU A 13 -50.95 -3.69 -7.76
CA LEU A 13 -49.68 -3.70 -8.45
C LEU A 13 -49.85 -2.88 -9.74
N ARG A 14 -49.15 -1.74 -9.89
CA ARG A 14 -48.48 -1.34 -11.14
C ARG A 14 -47.82 0.04 -11.05
N ASN A 15 -46.71 0.11 -11.79
CA ASN A 15 -46.02 1.29 -12.32
C ASN A 15 -45.08 2.06 -11.38
N MET A 16 -43.78 1.79 -11.52
CA MET A 16 -42.80 2.82 -11.87
C MET A 16 -41.67 2.20 -12.72
N ARG A 17 -41.66 2.51 -14.02
CA ARG A 17 -40.46 2.50 -14.87
C ARG A 17 -40.11 3.97 -15.17
N HIS A 18 -38.80 4.22 -15.23
CA HIS A 18 -38.07 5.40 -15.74
C HIS A 18 -37.98 6.67 -14.88
N ALA A 19 -36.80 6.85 -14.25
CA ALA A 19 -35.80 7.92 -14.48
C ALA A 19 -34.99 8.18 -13.18
N PRO A 20 -33.85 8.89 -13.21
CA PRO A 20 -32.68 8.77 -14.07
C PRO A 20 -31.41 8.41 -13.26
N THR A 21 -30.38 8.01 -13.98
CA THR A 21 -28.99 7.87 -13.55
C THR A 21 -28.43 9.22 -13.08
N ASN A 22 -28.40 9.45 -11.76
CA ASN A 22 -27.47 10.35 -11.06
C ASN A 22 -27.79 10.34 -9.57
N LEU A 23 -27.08 9.52 -8.78
CA LEU A 23 -27.06 9.61 -7.33
C LEU A 23 -25.62 9.41 -6.85
N ALA A 24 -24.84 10.49 -6.94
CA ALA A 24 -23.88 10.77 -5.90
C ALA A 24 -24.72 11.04 -4.64
N LEU A 25 -24.88 10.04 -3.78
CA LEU A 25 -25.46 10.27 -2.47
C LEU A 25 -24.42 11.07 -1.65
N PRO A 26 -24.76 12.27 -1.17
CA PRO A 26 -23.99 12.86 -0.09
C PRO A 26 -24.08 11.89 1.09
N ILE A 27 -22.95 11.61 1.73
CA ILE A 27 -22.94 11.03 3.08
C ILE A 27 -23.66 12.06 3.95
N GLN A 28 -24.98 11.91 4.10
CA GLN A 28 -25.72 12.60 5.12
C GLN A 28 -25.20 12.06 6.44
N VAL A 29 -24.65 12.99 7.22
CA VAL A 29 -24.34 12.79 8.63
C VAL A 29 -25.53 12.06 9.26
N PRO A 30 -25.33 10.92 9.94
CA PRO A 30 -26.45 10.19 10.52
C PRO A 30 -27.25 11.14 11.40
N SER A 31 -28.57 11.10 11.24
CA SER A 31 -29.53 11.67 12.17
C SER A 31 -29.01 11.47 13.60
N LEU A 32 -28.86 12.57 14.34
CA LEU A 32 -28.48 12.51 15.76
C LEU A 32 -29.50 11.73 16.61
N LYS A 33 -30.66 11.39 16.06
CA LYS A 33 -31.75 10.67 16.73
C LYS A 33 -31.85 9.21 16.27
N CYS A 34 -32.23 8.36 17.22
CA CYS A 34 -32.51 6.95 17.02
C CYS A 34 -33.65 6.74 16.00
N ASP A 35 -33.42 5.95 14.97
CA ASP A 35 -34.38 5.63 13.91
C ASP A 35 -35.61 4.85 14.41
N THR A 36 -35.49 4.17 15.56
CA THR A 36 -36.61 3.41 16.15
C THR A 36 -37.51 4.28 17.02
N CYS A 37 -36.94 5.08 17.92
CA CYS A 37 -37.73 5.81 18.91
C CYS A 37 -37.81 7.31 18.67
N ALA A 38 -36.94 7.88 17.82
CA ALA A 38 -36.79 9.30 17.51
C ALA A 38 -36.56 10.26 18.71
N GLN A 39 -36.61 9.76 19.95
CA GLN A 39 -36.49 10.53 21.19
C GLN A 39 -35.05 10.63 21.67
N ASN A 40 -34.37 9.49 21.74
CA ASN A 40 -33.01 9.38 22.26
C ASN A 40 -31.98 9.61 21.16
N ASP A 41 -30.81 10.10 21.56
CA ASP A 41 -29.70 10.27 20.64
C ASP A 41 -29.16 8.92 20.19
N ALA A 42 -28.76 8.85 18.91
CA ALA A 42 -28.18 7.66 18.33
C ALA A 42 -26.75 7.47 18.86
N THR A 43 -26.52 6.35 19.54
CA THR A 43 -25.21 6.00 20.10
C THR A 43 -24.57 4.80 19.41
N ALA A 44 -25.32 4.11 18.54
CA ALA A 44 -24.86 2.93 17.83
C ALA A 44 -25.40 2.90 16.39
N LEU A 45 -24.56 2.50 15.44
CA LEU A 45 -24.94 2.30 14.04
C LEU A 45 -24.96 0.80 13.72
N CYS A 46 -26.06 0.30 13.15
CA CYS A 46 -26.11 -1.07 12.63
C CYS A 46 -25.54 -1.09 11.22
N ILE A 47 -24.42 -1.78 11.02
CA ILE A 47 -23.77 -1.89 9.71
C ILE A 47 -24.62 -2.71 8.71
N GLY A 48 -25.46 -3.62 9.21
CA GLY A 48 -26.29 -4.48 8.36
C GLY A 48 -27.46 -3.77 7.68
N CYS A 49 -28.11 -2.83 8.38
CA CYS A 49 -29.24 -2.06 7.83
C CYS A 49 -28.96 -0.56 7.68
N TYR A 50 -27.76 -0.11 8.07
CA TYR A 50 -27.34 1.30 8.13
C TYR A 50 -28.20 2.21 9.02
N GLY A 51 -29.05 1.63 9.88
CA GLY A 51 -29.86 2.39 10.84
C GLY A 51 -29.05 2.88 12.05
N SER A 52 -29.35 4.09 12.48
CA SER A 52 -28.83 4.74 13.68
C SER A 52 -29.77 4.49 14.86
N PHE A 53 -29.26 3.98 15.98
CA PHE A 53 -30.07 3.58 17.13
C PHE A 53 -29.51 4.13 18.44
N CYS A 54 -30.39 4.43 19.40
CA CYS A 54 -29.97 4.52 20.79
C CYS A 54 -29.65 3.11 21.31
N PHE A 55 -28.84 3.02 22.36
CA PHE A 55 -28.32 1.76 22.86
C PHE A 55 -29.40 0.70 23.14
N ASP A 56 -30.50 1.08 23.80
CA ASP A 56 -31.60 0.15 24.11
C ASP A 56 -32.32 -0.37 22.86
N CYS A 57 -32.54 0.52 21.88
CA CYS A 57 -33.16 0.13 20.61
C CYS A 57 -32.20 -0.70 19.75
N PHE A 58 -30.89 -0.46 19.85
CA PHE A 58 -29.86 -1.24 19.17
C PHE A 58 -29.84 -2.68 19.65
N ILE A 59 -29.92 -2.91 20.97
CA ILE A 59 -29.97 -4.27 21.55
C ILE A 59 -31.21 -5.02 21.05
N LYS A 60 -32.39 -4.37 21.09
CA LYS A 60 -33.64 -4.97 20.59
C LYS A 60 -33.57 -5.29 19.09
N HIS A 61 -33.01 -4.37 18.31
CA HIS A 61 -32.80 -4.54 16.88
C HIS A 61 -31.87 -5.72 16.57
N ARG A 62 -30.74 -5.83 17.27
CA ARG A 62 -29.78 -6.93 17.12
C ARG A 62 -30.40 -8.27 17.49
N LYS A 63 -31.22 -8.32 18.55
CA LYS A 63 -31.94 -9.54 18.94
C LYS A 63 -32.92 -9.97 17.85
N LYS A 64 -33.70 -9.04 17.30
CA LYS A 64 -34.62 -9.33 16.18
C LYS A 64 -33.89 -9.85 14.94
N ILE A 65 -32.76 -9.24 14.57
CA ILE A 65 -31.93 -9.74 13.45
C ILE A 65 -31.45 -11.15 13.72
N SER A 66 -31.02 -11.46 14.95
CA SER A 66 -30.57 -12.80 15.31
C SER A 66 -31.70 -13.83 15.21
N GLU A 67 -32.93 -13.47 15.58
CA GLU A 67 -34.10 -14.33 15.45
C GLU A 67 -34.48 -14.54 13.98
N ASP A 68 -34.44 -13.48 13.16
CA ASP A 68 -34.71 -13.58 11.72
C ASP A 68 -33.64 -14.40 10.99
N PHE A 69 -32.38 -14.30 11.42
CA PHE A 69 -31.29 -15.13 10.92
C PHE A 69 -31.46 -16.60 11.33
N GLY A 70 -31.92 -16.86 12.56
CA GLY A 70 -32.28 -18.20 13.01
C GLY A 70 -33.39 -18.84 12.16
N LYS A 71 -34.41 -18.06 11.76
CA LYS A 71 -35.46 -18.53 10.83
C LYS A 71 -34.91 -18.81 9.44
N LEU A 72 -33.95 -18.01 8.96
CA LEU A 72 -33.30 -18.21 7.67
C LEU A 72 -32.53 -19.53 7.64
N ILE A 73 -31.75 -19.80 8.68
CA ILE A 73 -31.02 -21.08 8.85
C ILE A 73 -32.01 -22.24 8.89
N TYR A 74 -33.07 -22.13 9.70
CA TYR A 74 -34.10 -23.16 9.76
C TYR A 74 -34.76 -23.44 8.41
N ASN A 75 -35.09 -22.40 7.63
CA ASN A 75 -35.68 -22.56 6.30
C ASN A 75 -34.68 -23.18 5.30
N HIS A 76 -33.41 -22.84 5.40
CA HIS A 76 -32.35 -23.45 4.60
C HIS A 76 -32.21 -24.94 4.92
N ASP A 77 -32.14 -25.30 6.19
CA ASP A 77 -32.01 -26.69 6.62
C ASP A 77 -33.25 -27.52 6.27
N LEU A 78 -34.45 -26.92 6.38
CA LEU A 78 -35.70 -27.52 5.92
C LEU A 78 -35.69 -27.73 4.40
N PHE A 79 -35.18 -26.78 3.63
CA PHE A 79 -35.05 -26.91 2.17
C PHE A 79 -34.09 -28.04 1.79
N VAL A 80 -32.92 -28.12 2.43
CA VAL A 80 -31.94 -29.21 2.22
C VAL A 80 -32.56 -30.56 2.57
N THR A 81 -33.24 -30.66 3.71
CA THR A 81 -33.90 -31.90 4.15
C THR A 81 -35.00 -32.32 3.18
N LEU A 82 -35.84 -31.38 2.71
CA LEU A 82 -36.88 -31.66 1.71
C LEU A 82 -36.27 -32.07 0.36
N PHE A 83 -35.11 -31.53 0.00
CA PHE A 83 -34.40 -31.90 -1.22
C PHE A 83 -33.81 -33.31 -1.12
N GLU A 84 -33.18 -33.65 -0.01
CA GLU A 84 -32.63 -35.00 0.26
C GLU A 84 -33.73 -36.07 0.34
N VAL A 85 -34.87 -35.76 0.97
CA VAL A 85 -36.02 -36.67 1.07
C VAL A 85 -36.67 -36.89 -0.30
N ASN A 86 -36.82 -35.85 -1.14
CA ASN A 86 -37.36 -36.02 -2.49
C ASN A 86 -36.37 -36.69 -3.46
N SER A 87 -35.06 -36.57 -3.22
CA SER A 87 -34.02 -37.28 -3.99
C SER A 87 -33.97 -38.77 -3.64
N SER A 88 -34.39 -39.14 -2.42
CA SER A 88 -34.37 -40.52 -1.91
C SER A 88 -35.71 -41.26 -2.07
N SER A 89 -36.78 -40.57 -2.46
CA SER A 89 -38.14 -41.14 -2.60
C SER A 89 -38.64 -41.14 -4.05
N ALA A 90 -37.79 -41.62 -4.97
CA ALA A 90 -38.22 -42.02 -6.32
C ALA A 90 -38.85 -43.42 -6.35
N SER A 91 -39.48 -43.88 -5.26
CA SER A 91 -40.18 -45.16 -5.22
C SER A 91 -41.37 -45.12 -4.27
N ALA A 92 -42.55 -45.40 -4.85
CA ALA A 92 -43.87 -45.63 -4.25
C ALA A 92 -44.81 -44.42 -4.00
N THR A 93 -45.80 -44.33 -4.90
CA THR A 93 -47.19 -43.81 -4.78
C THR A 93 -47.81 -44.04 -3.38
N THR A 94 -48.57 -43.13 -2.76
CA THR A 94 -49.88 -42.54 -3.14
C THR A 94 -50.20 -41.25 -2.33
N ALA A 95 -51.15 -40.46 -2.85
CA ALA A 95 -51.69 -39.15 -2.40
C ALA A 95 -51.99 -39.00 -0.88
N THR A 96 -52.03 -37.82 -0.24
CA THR A 96 -52.78 -36.59 -0.56
C THR A 96 -52.25 -35.39 0.28
N GLU A 97 -52.68 -34.19 -0.11
CA GLU A 97 -52.67 -32.91 0.62
C GLU A 97 -51.60 -31.86 0.30
N SER A 98 -52.14 -30.65 0.20
CA SER A 98 -51.66 -29.44 -0.44
C SER A 98 -50.36 -28.89 0.14
N THR A 99 -49.26 -29.18 -0.53
CA THR A 99 -48.11 -28.28 -0.57
C THR A 99 -47.76 -28.10 -2.04
N LYS A 100 -47.60 -26.84 -2.47
CA LYS A 100 -47.12 -26.52 -3.83
C LYS A 100 -45.74 -27.18 -3.97
N LYS A 101 -45.69 -28.40 -4.53
CA LYS A 101 -44.45 -29.07 -4.91
C LYS A 101 -43.70 -28.10 -5.81
N LEU A 102 -42.58 -27.57 -5.33
CA LEU A 102 -41.61 -26.88 -6.17
C LEU A 102 -41.16 -27.91 -7.20
N ASP A 103 -41.48 -27.67 -8.47
CA ASP A 103 -41.00 -28.50 -9.57
C ASP A 103 -39.47 -28.30 -9.69
N PRO A 104 -38.65 -29.33 -9.39
CA PRO A 104 -37.20 -29.20 -9.42
C PRO A 104 -36.67 -28.77 -10.79
N LEU A 105 -37.37 -29.14 -11.87
CA LEU A 105 -37.00 -28.77 -13.24
C LEU A 105 -37.16 -27.27 -13.48
N ARG A 106 -38.11 -26.62 -12.82
CA ARG A 106 -38.32 -25.17 -12.93
C ARG A 106 -37.23 -24.38 -12.20
N VAL A 107 -36.78 -24.87 -11.04
CA VAL A 107 -35.69 -24.23 -10.29
C VAL A 107 -34.38 -24.33 -11.05
N LEU A 108 -34.09 -25.49 -11.65
CA LEU A 108 -32.91 -25.66 -12.50
C LEU A 108 -32.94 -24.73 -13.72
N ALA A 109 -34.09 -24.58 -14.39
CA ALA A 109 -34.23 -23.63 -15.51
C ALA A 109 -34.06 -22.16 -15.09
N GLU A 110 -34.50 -21.77 -13.88
CA GLU A 110 -34.26 -20.43 -13.34
C GLU A 110 -32.78 -20.21 -13.00
N ILE A 111 -32.07 -21.22 -12.52
CA ILE A 111 -30.61 -21.17 -12.29
C ILE A 111 -29.86 -21.02 -13.62
N ASP A 112 -30.18 -21.83 -14.63
CA ASP A 112 -29.56 -21.74 -15.96
C ASP A 112 -29.76 -20.35 -16.57
N SER A 113 -30.95 -19.77 -16.39
CA SER A 113 -31.24 -18.40 -16.83
C SER A 113 -30.41 -17.36 -16.08
N TRP A 114 -30.14 -17.54 -14.80
CA TRP A 114 -29.29 -16.63 -14.02
C TRP A 114 -27.82 -16.77 -14.40
N GLU A 115 -27.35 -17.99 -14.66
CA GLU A 115 -25.99 -18.23 -15.13
C GLU A 115 -25.72 -17.56 -16.48
N GLU A 116 -26.67 -17.64 -17.42
CA GLU A 116 -26.53 -17.02 -18.73
C GLU A 116 -26.57 -15.49 -18.67
N ASP A 117 -27.43 -14.91 -17.82
CA ASP A 117 -27.46 -13.44 -17.60
C ASP A 117 -26.15 -12.96 -16.95
N LEU A 118 -25.63 -13.72 -15.97
CA LEU A 118 -24.36 -13.42 -15.33
C LEU A 118 -23.19 -13.47 -16.33
N ARG A 119 -23.14 -14.52 -17.17
CA ARG A 119 -22.13 -14.68 -18.22
C ARG A 119 -22.15 -13.50 -19.18
N THR A 120 -23.32 -13.16 -19.69
CA THR A 120 -23.51 -12.02 -20.61
C THR A 120 -23.07 -10.71 -19.99
N LYS A 121 -23.39 -10.50 -18.71
CA LYS A 121 -23.00 -9.29 -17.97
C LYS A 121 -21.49 -9.22 -17.76
N LEU A 122 -20.84 -10.34 -17.45
CA LEU A 122 -19.39 -10.42 -17.29
C LEU A 122 -18.66 -10.14 -18.60
N GLU A 123 -19.13 -10.70 -19.71
CA GLU A 123 -18.55 -10.45 -21.03
C GLU A 123 -18.64 -8.97 -21.44
N ARG A 124 -19.82 -8.35 -21.22
CA ARG A 124 -19.99 -6.91 -21.45
C ARG A 124 -19.04 -6.08 -20.60
N MET A 125 -18.97 -6.35 -19.30
CA MET A 125 -18.06 -5.63 -18.39
C MET A 125 -16.59 -5.81 -18.78
N ALA A 126 -16.20 -7.01 -19.21
CA ALA A 126 -14.85 -7.27 -19.67
C ALA A 126 -14.52 -6.49 -20.95
N ASN A 127 -15.47 -6.40 -21.90
CA ASN A 127 -15.28 -5.61 -23.12
C ASN A 127 -15.22 -4.10 -22.85
N GLU A 128 -16.09 -3.58 -21.98
CA GLU A 128 -16.05 -2.17 -21.56
C GLU A 128 -14.71 -1.83 -20.86
N ALA A 129 -14.22 -2.72 -19.99
CA ALA A 129 -12.92 -2.55 -19.34
C ALA A 129 -11.76 -2.55 -20.34
N ARG A 130 -11.76 -3.48 -21.31
CA ARG A 130 -10.73 -3.53 -22.37
C ARG A 130 -10.72 -2.25 -23.21
N GLN A 131 -11.90 -1.76 -23.62
CA GLN A 131 -12.02 -0.53 -24.40
C GLN A 131 -11.53 0.69 -23.61
N TYR A 132 -11.86 0.75 -22.32
CA TYR A 132 -11.40 1.82 -21.43
C TYR A 132 -9.88 1.83 -21.26
N VAL A 133 -9.27 0.66 -21.00
CA VAL A 133 -7.80 0.54 -20.89
C VAL A 133 -7.13 0.95 -22.19
N LYS A 134 -7.65 0.50 -23.33
CA LYS A 134 -7.12 0.87 -24.65
C LYS A 134 -7.13 2.38 -24.84
N ALA A 135 -8.27 3.04 -24.61
CA ALA A 135 -8.39 4.50 -24.73
C ALA A 135 -7.41 5.24 -23.80
N ARG A 136 -7.22 4.74 -22.56
CA ARG A 136 -6.28 5.32 -21.59
C ARG A 136 -4.82 5.20 -22.03
N VAL A 137 -4.45 4.06 -22.62
CA VAL A 137 -3.12 3.82 -23.15
C VAL A 137 -2.87 4.72 -24.35
N ASP A 138 -3.85 4.82 -25.26
CA ASP A 138 -3.77 5.70 -26.43
C ASP A 138 -3.63 7.18 -26.00
N ASP A 139 -4.43 7.65 -25.03
CA ASP A 139 -4.31 9.00 -24.46
C ASP A 139 -2.93 9.27 -23.86
N ARG A 140 -2.39 8.31 -23.12
CA ARG A 140 -1.07 8.45 -22.48
C ARG A 140 0.06 8.44 -23.50
N TYR A 141 -0.09 7.63 -24.55
CA TYR A 141 0.85 7.60 -25.68
C TYR A 141 0.88 8.96 -26.39
N ASP A 142 -0.29 9.55 -26.65
CA ASP A 142 -0.41 10.87 -27.25
C ASP A 142 0.20 11.98 -26.38
N GLU A 143 0.03 11.92 -25.06
CA GLU A 143 0.64 12.88 -24.13
C GLU A 143 2.17 12.79 -24.12
N ILE A 144 2.72 11.57 -24.11
CA ILE A 144 4.16 11.34 -24.22
C ILE A 144 4.66 11.87 -25.57
N PHE A 145 3.95 11.58 -26.66
CA PHE A 145 4.32 12.06 -27.98
C PHE A 145 4.31 13.59 -28.08
N ARG A 146 3.34 14.27 -27.44
CA ARG A 146 3.28 15.73 -27.38
C ARG A 146 4.36 16.35 -26.49
N SER A 147 4.77 15.68 -25.42
CA SER A 147 5.81 16.18 -24.50
C SER A 147 7.24 15.88 -24.97
N TYR A 148 7.41 14.91 -25.87
CA TYR A 148 8.70 14.48 -26.41
C TYR A 148 9.55 15.62 -27.02
N PRO A 149 9.00 16.55 -27.84
CA PRO A 149 9.78 17.68 -28.37
C PRO A 149 10.35 18.60 -27.28
N ALA A 150 9.58 18.84 -26.21
CA ALA A 150 10.02 19.68 -25.09
C ALA A 150 11.14 19.00 -24.29
N ILE A 151 11.04 17.69 -24.06
CA ILE A 151 12.09 16.89 -23.42
C ILE A 151 13.36 16.92 -24.28
N LYS A 152 13.24 16.74 -25.60
CA LYS A 152 14.37 16.80 -26.53
C LYS A 152 15.05 18.17 -26.53
N GLN A 153 14.28 19.25 -26.46
CA GLN A 153 14.83 20.60 -26.38
C GLN A 153 15.56 20.84 -25.05
N ASN A 154 14.99 20.39 -23.92
CA ASN A 154 15.62 20.51 -22.61
C ASN A 154 16.96 19.76 -22.53
N LEU A 155 17.05 18.58 -23.16
CA LEU A 155 18.31 17.83 -23.25
C LEU A 155 19.38 18.59 -24.04
N ARG A 156 19.01 19.18 -25.19
CA ARG A 156 19.94 20.01 -25.99
C ARG A 156 20.46 21.21 -25.20
N THR A 157 19.58 21.93 -24.50
CA THR A 157 19.98 23.09 -23.69
C THR A 157 20.93 22.67 -22.56
N LYS A 158 20.71 21.51 -21.94
CA LYS A 158 21.61 20.97 -20.90
C LYS A 158 22.97 20.56 -21.46
N GLU A 159 23.01 19.94 -22.64
CA GLU A 159 24.26 19.60 -23.31
C GLU A 159 25.07 20.85 -23.70
N GLU A 160 24.41 21.89 -24.18
CA GLU A 160 25.06 23.15 -24.53
C GLU A 160 25.62 23.87 -23.28
N ALA A 161 24.85 23.89 -22.19
CA ALA A 161 25.33 24.39 -20.90
C ALA A 161 26.53 23.59 -20.38
N LYS A 162 26.50 22.25 -20.52
CA LYS A 162 27.63 21.38 -20.17
C LYS A 162 28.87 21.72 -20.98
N ARG A 163 28.75 21.86 -22.31
CA ARG A 163 29.87 22.25 -23.19
C ARG A 163 30.43 23.62 -22.82
N HIS A 164 29.58 24.58 -22.46
CA HIS A 164 30.04 25.91 -22.04
C HIS A 164 30.83 25.87 -20.72
N ILE A 165 30.40 25.05 -19.76
CA ILE A 165 31.13 24.81 -18.50
C ILE A 165 32.47 24.12 -18.80
N GLU A 166 32.48 23.08 -19.62
CA GLU A 166 33.71 22.37 -20.01
C GLU A 166 34.70 23.28 -20.74
N ALA A 167 34.22 24.23 -21.55
CA ALA A 167 35.06 25.20 -22.25
C ALA A 167 35.65 26.30 -21.35
N THR A 168 34.96 26.68 -20.26
CA THR A 168 35.40 27.75 -19.34
C THR A 168 36.31 27.25 -18.22
N LEU A 169 36.26 25.94 -17.92
CA LEU A 169 37.05 25.29 -16.87
C LEU A 169 38.58 25.41 -17.06
N PRO A 170 39.16 25.28 -18.27
CA PRO A 170 40.58 25.50 -18.52
C PRO A 170 41.02 26.94 -18.24
N THR A 171 40.19 27.93 -18.59
CA THR A 171 40.47 29.35 -18.34
C THR A 171 40.49 29.66 -16.85
N ILE A 172 39.53 29.13 -16.10
CA ILE A 172 39.49 29.29 -14.64
C ILE A 172 40.71 28.64 -13.98
N LYS A 173 41.09 27.43 -14.43
CA LYS A 173 42.33 26.77 -13.96
C LYS A 173 43.56 27.60 -14.24
N LYS A 174 43.67 28.18 -15.44
CA LYS A 174 44.77 29.06 -15.82
C LYS A 174 44.86 30.28 -14.90
N ASN A 175 43.73 30.96 -14.65
CA ASN A 175 43.69 32.12 -13.76
C ASN A 175 44.06 31.75 -12.31
N LEU A 176 43.66 30.57 -11.83
CA LEU A 176 44.06 30.08 -10.50
C LEU A 176 45.57 29.81 -10.41
N CYS A 177 46.17 29.23 -11.46
CA CYS A 177 47.62 29.06 -11.53
C CYS A 177 48.33 30.42 -11.54
N GLU A 178 47.90 31.38 -12.35
CA GLU A 178 48.49 32.72 -12.40
C GLU A 178 48.40 33.45 -11.05
N ILE A 179 47.27 33.31 -10.33
CA ILE A 179 47.10 33.85 -8.98
C ILE A 179 48.05 33.16 -7.99
N ASN A 180 48.18 31.84 -8.06
CA ASN A 180 49.08 31.08 -7.20
C ASN A 180 50.55 31.46 -7.43
N ASP A 181 50.98 31.57 -8.69
CA ASP A 181 52.32 32.01 -9.06
C ASP A 181 52.59 33.45 -8.59
N THR A 182 51.58 34.32 -8.64
CA THR A 182 51.66 35.69 -8.12
C THR A 182 51.85 35.68 -6.60
N ILE A 183 51.11 34.83 -5.88
CA ILE A 183 51.24 34.67 -4.42
C ILE A 183 52.63 34.16 -4.04
N GLU A 184 53.15 33.17 -4.77
CA GLU A 184 54.47 32.60 -4.52
C GLU A 184 55.63 33.56 -4.87
N SER A 185 55.40 34.49 -5.80
CA SER A 185 56.39 35.49 -6.21
C SER A 185 56.52 36.71 -5.28
N LEU A 186 55.65 36.84 -4.26
CA LEU A 186 55.70 37.96 -3.31
C LEU A 186 56.85 37.77 -2.30
N PRO A 187 57.81 38.70 -2.19
CA PRO A 187 58.94 38.56 -1.29
C PRO A 187 58.56 38.95 0.15
N GLY A 188 58.75 38.00 1.07
CA GLY A 188 58.76 38.23 2.51
C GLY A 188 57.43 37.99 3.21
N THR A 189 57.49 37.22 4.30
CA THR A 189 56.43 37.01 5.30
C THR A 189 55.75 38.33 5.68
N MET A 190 54.62 38.62 5.05
CA MET A 190 53.69 39.63 5.51
C MET A 190 52.67 38.90 6.38
N SER A 191 52.75 39.08 7.71
CA SER A 191 51.65 38.72 8.61
C SER A 191 50.42 39.52 8.20
N LEU A 192 49.57 38.91 7.37
CA LEU A 192 48.26 39.43 7.07
C LEU A 192 47.39 39.21 8.31
N ASN A 193 47.21 40.29 9.07
CA ASN A 193 46.24 40.37 10.13
C ASN A 193 44.85 40.30 9.48
N PHE A 194 44.31 39.10 9.30
CA PHE A 194 42.92 38.91 8.89
C PHE A 194 42.02 39.36 10.05
N GLN A 195 41.60 40.62 10.04
CA GLN A 195 40.29 40.92 10.56
C GLN A 195 39.30 40.39 9.53
N SER A 196 38.73 39.21 9.79
CA SER A 196 37.62 38.72 9.00
C SER A 196 36.41 39.64 9.23
N GLU A 197 36.22 40.62 8.36
CA GLU A 197 34.87 41.10 8.13
C GLU A 197 34.12 39.97 7.43
N GLU A 198 33.20 39.39 8.20
CA GLU A 198 32.24 38.39 7.81
C GLU A 198 31.66 38.75 6.43
N ILE A 199 31.96 37.93 5.41
CA ILE A 199 31.30 38.07 4.11
C ILE A 199 29.82 37.74 4.34
N ASP A 200 28.98 38.78 4.38
CA ASP A 200 27.54 38.64 4.51
C ASP A 200 26.96 38.00 3.23
N LEU A 201 26.95 36.66 3.23
CA LEU A 201 26.39 35.81 2.17
C LEU A 201 24.91 36.15 1.85
N LYS A 202 24.20 36.89 2.73
CA LYS A 202 22.83 37.37 2.46
C LYS A 202 22.82 38.51 1.44
N LYS A 203 23.87 39.34 1.37
CA LYS A 203 23.99 40.39 0.34
C LYS A 203 24.29 39.80 -1.04
N ALA A 204 25.09 38.75 -1.13
CA ALA A 204 25.38 38.05 -2.38
C ALA A 204 24.12 37.33 -2.94
N ALA A 205 23.31 36.71 -2.07
CA ALA A 205 22.04 36.08 -2.47
C ALA A 205 21.02 37.08 -3.07
N LYS A 206 21.07 38.35 -2.67
CA LYS A 206 20.17 39.41 -3.16
C LYS A 206 20.52 39.87 -4.58
N VAL A 207 21.79 39.76 -4.99
CA VAL A 207 22.26 40.15 -6.34
C VAL A 207 21.94 39.07 -7.39
N ILE A 208 21.79 37.80 -6.98
CA ILE A 208 21.37 36.71 -7.87
C ILE A 208 19.85 36.73 -8.10
N SER A 209 19.07 37.22 -7.13
CA SER A 209 17.61 37.38 -7.22
C SER A 209 17.17 38.45 -8.24
N THR A 210 17.98 39.48 -8.48
CA THR A 210 17.59 40.64 -9.31
C THR A 210 17.97 40.53 -10.79
N ARG A 211 18.50 39.40 -11.26
CA ARG A 211 18.99 39.25 -12.65
C ARG A 211 18.20 38.31 -13.57
N ASN A 212 16.98 37.91 -13.19
CA ASN A 212 16.05 37.27 -14.11
C ASN A 212 14.95 38.26 -14.55
N PRO A 213 14.96 38.74 -15.80
CA PRO A 213 13.84 39.49 -16.33
C PRO A 213 12.63 38.56 -16.49
N SER A 214 11.54 39.03 -15.93
CA SER A 214 10.15 38.60 -16.15
C SER A 214 9.84 38.28 -17.61
N GLY A 215 9.62 36.99 -17.89
CA GLY A 215 8.90 36.50 -19.06
C GLY A 215 7.58 35.87 -18.62
N THR A 216 6.56 36.70 -18.43
CA THR A 216 5.17 36.25 -18.29
C THR A 216 4.70 35.63 -19.59
N SER A 217 4.53 34.30 -19.62
CA SER A 217 3.61 33.64 -20.55
C SER A 217 2.63 32.83 -19.72
N GLY A 218 1.40 33.34 -19.66
CA GLY A 218 0.29 32.70 -18.99
C GLY A 218 -0.01 31.34 -19.61
N VAL A 219 0.33 30.29 -18.90
CA VAL A 219 -0.28 28.98 -19.11
C VAL A 219 -1.38 28.84 -18.06
N ASN A 220 -2.61 28.95 -18.53
CA ASN A 220 -3.83 28.65 -17.80
C ASN A 220 -3.67 27.35 -16.97
N ARG A 221 -3.52 27.47 -15.65
CA ARG A 221 -3.77 26.36 -14.73
C ARG A 221 -5.29 26.12 -14.71
N ARG A 222 -5.79 25.33 -15.65
CA ARG A 222 -6.99 24.54 -15.37
C ARG A 222 -6.59 23.54 -14.29
N ALA A 223 -7.26 23.62 -13.14
CA ALA A 223 -7.25 22.58 -12.14
C ALA A 223 -7.62 21.26 -12.83
N ILE A 224 -6.63 20.38 -13.02
CA ILE A 224 -6.90 18.99 -13.34
C ILE A 224 -7.33 18.36 -12.02
N THR A 225 -8.64 18.33 -11.81
CA THR A 225 -9.25 17.49 -10.79
C THR A 225 -8.93 16.05 -11.17
N THR A 226 -7.87 15.48 -10.59
CA THR A 226 -7.57 14.06 -10.68
C THR A 226 -8.67 13.29 -9.94
N GLY A 227 -9.73 12.96 -10.67
CA GLY A 227 -10.75 12.03 -10.22
C GLY A 227 -10.10 10.67 -9.95
N THR A 228 -9.88 10.37 -8.69
CA THR A 228 -9.51 9.03 -8.22
C THR A 228 -10.74 8.13 -8.33
N MET A 229 -10.96 7.54 -9.51
CA MET A 229 -11.86 6.40 -9.60
C MET A 229 -11.15 5.17 -9.03
N LYS A 230 -11.51 4.82 -7.79
CA LYS A 230 -11.21 3.52 -7.17
C LYS A 230 -11.84 2.41 -8.02
N MET A 231 -11.12 1.83 -8.97
CA MET A 231 -11.45 0.50 -9.45
C MET A 231 -11.22 -0.47 -8.29
N LYS A 232 -12.31 -0.94 -7.67
CA LYS A 232 -12.28 -2.13 -6.81
C LYS A 232 -12.02 -3.34 -7.72
N ALA A 233 -10.77 -3.58 -8.09
CA ALA A 233 -10.36 -4.95 -8.36
C ALA A 233 -10.46 -5.66 -7.00
N SER A 234 -11.43 -6.58 -6.88
CA SER A 234 -11.51 -7.45 -5.72
C SER A 234 -10.32 -8.40 -5.78
N LEU A 235 -9.31 -8.15 -4.95
CA LEU A 235 -8.23 -9.12 -4.71
C LEU A 235 -8.86 -10.40 -4.17
N ASN A 236 -8.52 -11.53 -4.78
CA ASN A 236 -8.92 -12.86 -4.37
C ASN A 236 -7.82 -13.49 -3.51
N PHE A 237 -7.89 -13.21 -2.21
CA PHE A 237 -6.97 -13.76 -1.21
C PHE A 237 -7.07 -15.29 -1.06
N ASN A 238 -8.06 -15.96 -1.65
CA ASN A 238 -8.14 -17.43 -1.63
C ASN A 238 -6.92 -18.07 -2.33
N ASN A 239 -6.28 -17.36 -3.25
CA ASN A 239 -5.08 -17.82 -3.93
C ASN A 239 -3.83 -17.86 -3.01
N LEU A 240 -3.82 -17.14 -1.88
CA LEU A 240 -2.79 -17.30 -0.84
C LEU A 240 -2.92 -18.66 -0.13
N GLY A 241 -4.09 -19.29 -0.22
CA GLY A 241 -4.35 -20.66 0.17
C GLY A 241 -4.21 -21.65 -0.99
N GLN A 242 -3.53 -21.31 -2.07
CA GLN A 242 -3.19 -22.25 -3.15
C GLN A 242 -1.66 -22.45 -3.19
N PRO A 243 -1.19 -23.54 -3.83
CA PRO A 243 0.23 -23.70 -4.08
C PRO A 243 0.81 -22.50 -4.85
N PRO A 244 2.06 -22.10 -4.58
CA PRO A 244 2.68 -20.99 -5.28
C PRO A 244 2.77 -21.30 -6.78
N PHE A 245 2.49 -20.31 -7.63
CA PHE A 245 2.54 -20.49 -9.09
C PHE A 245 3.98 -20.52 -9.62
N LYS A 246 4.94 -20.03 -8.84
CA LYS A 246 6.37 -20.10 -9.10
C LYS A 246 7.11 -20.28 -7.78
N LYS A 247 8.17 -21.09 -7.78
CA LYS A 247 9.04 -21.38 -6.64
C LYS A 247 10.48 -21.30 -7.09
N ILE A 248 11.32 -20.64 -6.30
CA ILE A 248 12.78 -20.58 -6.51
C ILE A 248 13.44 -21.21 -5.29
N GLU A 249 14.32 -22.18 -5.50
CA GLU A 249 14.99 -22.96 -4.44
C GLU A 249 16.44 -22.49 -4.22
N ARG A 250 17.07 -23.03 -3.17
CA ARG A 250 18.49 -22.84 -2.79
C ARG A 250 18.83 -21.41 -2.37
N LEU A 251 18.05 -20.92 -1.42
CA LEU A 251 18.35 -19.67 -0.73
C LEU A 251 19.10 -19.96 0.56
N GLY A 252 20.00 -19.06 0.92
CA GLY A 252 20.61 -18.95 2.23
C GLY A 252 19.82 -18.04 3.16
N GLY A 253 20.42 -17.74 4.31
CA GLY A 253 19.78 -17.09 5.44
C GLY A 253 19.44 -15.61 5.26
N GLY A 254 18.63 -15.09 6.18
CA GLY A 254 18.22 -13.67 6.24
C GLY A 254 16.71 -13.44 6.14
N MET A 255 16.29 -12.24 6.56
CA MET A 255 14.89 -11.78 6.52
C MET A 255 14.64 -10.71 5.45
N ALA A 256 15.67 -9.98 5.04
CA ALA A 256 15.53 -8.87 4.12
C ALA A 256 15.14 -9.34 2.71
N ILE A 257 14.06 -8.75 2.19
CA ILE A 257 13.58 -8.90 0.83
C ILE A 257 12.89 -7.59 0.40
N GLY A 258 13.17 -7.15 -0.81
CA GLY A 258 12.46 -6.07 -1.50
C GLY A 258 12.14 -6.49 -2.92
N ALA A 259 11.08 -5.90 -3.48
CA ALA A 259 10.62 -6.22 -4.81
C ALA A 259 10.22 -4.95 -5.57
N SER A 260 10.48 -4.94 -6.87
CA SER A 260 9.93 -4.02 -7.86
C SER A 260 8.96 -4.77 -8.77
N ASP A 261 8.56 -4.22 -9.93
CA ASP A 261 7.73 -4.96 -10.88
C ASP A 261 8.49 -6.08 -11.62
N LYS A 262 9.82 -6.00 -11.65
CA LYS A 262 10.68 -6.86 -12.49
C LYS A 262 11.72 -7.64 -11.69
N PHE A 263 12.13 -7.09 -10.55
CA PHE A 263 13.26 -7.57 -9.78
C PHE A 263 12.86 -7.90 -8.36
N ILE A 264 13.48 -8.94 -7.81
CA ILE A 264 13.52 -9.19 -6.38
C ILE A 264 14.96 -9.08 -5.92
N VAL A 265 15.17 -8.39 -4.82
CA VAL A 265 16.46 -8.31 -4.14
C VAL A 265 16.29 -8.83 -2.72
N TYR A 266 17.15 -9.73 -2.29
CA TYR A 266 17.08 -10.34 -0.97
C TYR A 266 18.48 -10.59 -0.42
N ARG A 267 18.59 -10.60 0.91
CA ARG A 267 19.84 -11.01 1.58
C ARG A 267 20.01 -12.52 1.49
N ASN A 268 21.17 -12.99 1.09
CA ASN A 268 21.56 -14.39 1.08
C ASN A 268 22.81 -14.59 1.95
N ASP A 269 22.63 -14.79 3.26
CA ASP A 269 23.71 -14.83 4.26
C ASP A 269 24.57 -13.55 4.22
N ASN A 270 25.72 -13.60 3.53
CA ASN A 270 26.69 -12.51 3.38
C ASN A 270 26.63 -11.80 2.03
N ASP A 271 25.76 -12.26 1.12
CA ASP A 271 25.58 -11.67 -0.19
C ASP A 271 24.23 -10.98 -0.30
N LEU A 272 24.16 -9.95 -1.13
CA LEU A 272 22.92 -9.43 -1.68
C LEU A 272 22.64 -10.16 -3.00
N CYS A 273 21.51 -10.85 -3.06
CA CYS A 273 21.09 -11.58 -4.26
C CYS A 273 19.98 -10.84 -4.99
N MET A 274 20.05 -10.83 -6.31
CA MET A 274 19.02 -10.27 -7.19
C MET A 274 18.50 -11.33 -8.15
N ILE A 275 17.17 -11.41 -8.30
CA ILE A 275 16.47 -12.22 -9.29
C ILE A 275 15.75 -11.31 -10.27
N GLU A 276 16.04 -11.48 -11.56
CA GLU A 276 15.24 -10.92 -12.65
C GLU A 276 14.18 -11.93 -13.09
N LEU A 277 12.91 -11.61 -12.92
CA LEU A 277 11.82 -12.60 -13.06
C LEU A 277 11.67 -13.19 -14.46
N THR A 278 12.07 -12.44 -15.49
CA THR A 278 11.99 -12.83 -16.89
C THR A 278 13.13 -13.75 -17.32
N LYS A 279 14.27 -13.68 -16.64
CA LYS A 279 15.51 -14.37 -17.06
C LYS A 279 15.99 -15.44 -16.08
N GLU A 280 15.37 -15.54 -14.90
CA GLU A 280 15.58 -16.61 -13.90
C GLU A 280 17.04 -16.84 -13.47
N TYR A 281 17.89 -15.81 -13.52
CA TYR A 281 19.25 -15.88 -12.99
C TYR A 281 19.38 -15.07 -11.70
N CYS A 282 20.21 -15.58 -10.80
CA CYS A 282 20.56 -14.95 -9.54
C CYS A 282 21.95 -14.32 -9.65
N ILE A 283 22.08 -13.04 -9.32
CA ILE A 283 23.37 -12.36 -9.18
C ILE A 283 23.65 -12.20 -7.69
N ALA A 284 24.81 -12.69 -7.23
CA ALA A 284 25.30 -12.43 -5.88
C ALA A 284 26.25 -11.21 -5.90
N ILE A 285 26.00 -10.27 -5.00
CA ILE A 285 26.81 -9.08 -4.79
C ILE A 285 27.30 -9.14 -3.34
N PRO A 286 28.62 -9.20 -3.09
CA PRO A 286 29.13 -9.24 -1.73
C PRO A 286 28.70 -8.01 -0.94
N LEU A 287 27.86 -8.21 0.08
CA LEU A 287 27.38 -7.15 0.95
C LEU A 287 26.87 -7.75 2.26
N GLU A 288 27.69 -7.65 3.29
CA GLU A 288 27.38 -8.22 4.60
C GLU A 288 26.45 -7.31 5.42
N GLY A 289 25.80 -7.93 6.41
CA GLY A 289 25.04 -7.18 7.43
C GLY A 289 23.79 -6.47 6.91
N VAL A 290 23.18 -6.94 5.81
CA VAL A 290 21.93 -6.37 5.30
C VAL A 290 20.78 -6.62 6.27
N ASN A 291 20.18 -5.56 6.79
CA ASN A 291 19.10 -5.59 7.76
C ASN A 291 17.72 -5.45 7.11
N ASP A 292 17.58 -4.59 6.10
CA ASP A 292 16.31 -4.40 5.39
C ASP A 292 16.54 -3.89 3.97
N ILE A 293 15.54 -4.08 3.11
CA ILE A 293 15.56 -3.68 1.70
C ILE A 293 14.20 -3.05 1.37
N CYS A 294 14.18 -1.90 0.70
CA CYS A 294 12.95 -1.34 0.15
C CYS A 294 13.13 -0.82 -1.27
N TRP A 295 12.04 -0.81 -2.04
CA TRP A 295 12.03 -0.33 -3.41
C TRP A 295 11.73 1.16 -3.48
N CYS A 296 12.51 1.89 -4.27
CA CYS A 296 12.31 3.31 -4.53
C CYS A 296 11.80 3.51 -5.97
N ALA A 297 10.48 3.53 -6.13
CA ALA A 297 9.83 3.60 -7.45
C ALA A 297 10.14 4.88 -8.25
N GLU A 298 10.38 6.01 -7.58
CA GLU A 298 10.68 7.29 -8.24
C GLU A 298 12.02 7.27 -8.98
N PHE A 299 13.00 6.53 -8.46
CA PHE A 299 14.37 6.51 -8.98
C PHE A 299 14.78 5.15 -9.56
N ASP A 300 13.88 4.17 -9.59
CA ASP A 300 14.09 2.82 -10.14
C ASP A 300 15.28 2.07 -9.49
N TYR A 301 15.50 2.25 -8.19
CA TYR A 301 16.53 1.53 -7.42
C TYR A 301 16.01 0.93 -6.12
N PHE A 302 16.76 -0.02 -5.57
CA PHE A 302 16.57 -0.51 -4.21
C PHE A 302 17.38 0.31 -3.23
N VAL A 303 16.80 0.62 -2.06
CA VAL A 303 17.56 1.09 -0.90
C VAL A 303 17.90 -0.13 -0.06
N ILE A 304 19.20 -0.35 0.15
CA ILE A 304 19.74 -1.44 0.95
C ILE A 304 20.25 -0.87 2.26
N LEU A 305 19.73 -1.38 3.36
CA LEU A 305 20.08 -0.96 4.70
C LEU A 305 20.99 -2.01 5.34
N THR A 306 22.21 -1.64 5.70
CA THR A 306 23.08 -2.47 6.55
C THR A 306 23.10 -1.91 7.97
N GLU A 307 23.70 -2.60 8.93
CA GLU A 307 23.81 -2.13 10.32
C GLU A 307 24.35 -0.69 10.45
N LYS A 308 25.27 -0.27 9.57
CA LYS A 308 25.99 1.01 9.69
C LYS A 308 25.84 1.93 8.49
N GLN A 309 25.37 1.42 7.35
CA GLN A 309 25.41 2.14 6.09
C GLN A 309 24.11 2.00 5.32
N VAL A 310 23.85 2.98 4.46
CA VAL A 310 22.73 2.98 3.52
C VAL A 310 23.30 2.97 2.11
N PHE A 311 22.83 2.04 1.29
CA PHE A 311 23.21 1.95 -0.12
C PHE A 311 21.98 2.11 -1.00
N THR A 312 22.21 2.56 -2.22
CA THR A 312 21.29 2.37 -3.34
C THR A 312 21.84 1.28 -4.26
N PHE A 313 20.96 0.47 -4.81
CA PHE A 313 21.31 -0.59 -5.75
C PHE A 313 20.42 -0.46 -6.98
N ASP A 314 21.03 -0.10 -8.11
CA ASP A 314 20.35 -0.06 -9.41
C ASP A 314 20.34 -1.48 -10.00
N PRO A 315 19.18 -2.13 -10.13
CA PRO A 315 19.11 -3.50 -10.65
C PRO A 315 19.43 -3.59 -12.16
N ASN A 316 19.29 -2.49 -12.90
CA ASN A 316 19.55 -2.44 -14.34
C ASN A 316 21.05 -2.33 -14.63
N THR A 317 21.75 -1.43 -13.93
CA THR A 317 23.21 -1.28 -14.08
C THR A 317 24.02 -2.23 -13.18
N ARG A 318 23.36 -2.77 -12.15
CA ARG A 318 23.95 -3.64 -11.10
C ARG A 318 24.98 -2.90 -10.24
N GLU A 319 24.88 -1.58 -10.19
CA GLU A 319 25.79 -0.76 -9.41
C GLU A 319 25.23 -0.53 -8.01
N LEU A 320 26.12 -0.63 -7.03
CA LEU A 320 25.85 -0.37 -5.63
C LEU A 320 26.54 0.95 -5.24
N TYR A 321 25.76 1.92 -4.79
CA TYR A 321 26.27 3.23 -4.37
C TYR A 321 25.99 3.48 -2.90
N HIS A 322 27.03 3.84 -2.16
CA HIS A 322 26.92 4.22 -0.75
C HIS A 322 26.41 5.67 -0.61
N ILE A 323 25.35 5.88 0.17
CA ILE A 323 24.82 7.21 0.50
C ILE A 323 25.55 7.74 1.74
N SER A 324 26.73 8.32 1.52
CA SER A 324 27.64 8.72 2.60
C SER A 324 27.08 9.81 3.54
N GLU A 325 26.07 10.54 3.10
CA GLU A 325 25.40 11.62 3.82
C GLU A 325 24.51 11.08 4.96
N ILE A 326 23.98 9.87 4.81
CA ILE A 326 23.12 9.24 5.81
C ILE A 326 24.01 8.51 6.81
N LYS A 327 24.26 9.16 7.95
CA LYS A 327 25.06 8.61 9.04
C LYS A 327 24.22 8.47 10.30
N LEU A 328 24.52 7.44 11.07
CA LEU A 328 24.00 7.28 12.42
C LEU A 328 24.42 8.48 13.28
N SER A 329 23.45 9.19 13.85
CA SER A 329 23.71 10.32 14.74
C SER A 329 24.12 9.87 16.15
N THR A 330 23.85 8.62 16.51
CA THR A 330 24.09 8.05 17.84
C THR A 330 24.70 6.64 17.75
N LYS A 331 25.11 6.08 18.90
CA LYS A 331 25.48 4.67 19.01
C LYS A 331 24.23 3.80 18.80
N GLY A 332 24.00 3.40 17.57
CA GLY A 332 22.90 2.52 17.18
C GLY A 332 23.22 1.74 15.92
N GLU A 333 22.20 1.04 15.42
CA GLU A 333 22.23 0.30 14.16
C GLU A 333 21.02 0.65 13.34
N PHE A 334 21.17 0.77 12.04
CA PHE A 334 20.01 0.84 11.18
C PHE A 334 19.28 -0.50 11.18
N TRP A 335 17.96 -0.48 11.28
CA TRP A 335 17.18 -1.68 11.47
C TRP A 335 16.12 -1.91 10.40
N ARG A 336 15.32 -0.89 10.08
CA ARG A 336 14.26 -0.97 9.05
C ARG A 336 14.24 0.25 8.16
N CYS A 337 13.87 0.05 6.90
CA CYS A 337 13.64 1.14 5.96
C CYS A 337 12.35 0.95 5.18
N THR A 338 11.77 2.06 4.75
CA THR A 338 10.68 2.05 3.78
C THR A 338 10.64 3.37 3.03
N TYR A 339 10.23 3.33 1.77
CA TYR A 339 10.16 4.50 0.91
C TYR A 339 8.71 4.92 0.71
N ALA A 340 8.45 6.23 0.85
CA ALA A 340 7.17 6.84 0.56
C ALA A 340 7.27 7.65 -0.74
N GLY A 341 6.78 7.08 -1.84
CA GLY A 341 6.88 7.69 -3.17
C GLY A 341 6.14 9.01 -3.31
N ASN A 342 4.96 9.15 -2.69
CA ASN A 342 4.15 10.37 -2.77
C ASN A 342 4.85 11.62 -2.22
N THR A 343 5.71 11.47 -1.21
CA THR A 343 6.46 12.55 -0.58
C THR A 343 7.93 12.55 -0.97
N ASN A 344 8.38 11.55 -1.74
CA ASN A 344 9.78 11.27 -2.05
C ASN A 344 10.65 11.24 -0.79
N THR A 345 10.20 10.50 0.23
CA THR A 345 10.90 10.40 1.52
C THR A 345 11.23 8.97 1.88
N LEU A 346 12.45 8.74 2.31
CA LEU A 346 12.90 7.52 2.95
C LEU A 346 12.69 7.62 4.46
N LEU A 347 12.02 6.63 5.04
CA LEU A 347 11.90 6.47 6.49
C LEU A 347 12.92 5.43 6.94
N LEU A 348 13.74 5.80 7.92
CA LEU A 348 14.78 4.96 8.50
C LEU A 348 14.51 4.76 9.98
N CYS A 349 14.46 3.51 10.40
CA CYS A 349 14.34 3.12 11.79
C CYS A 349 15.70 2.66 12.31
N TYR A 350 16.05 3.14 13.49
CA TYR A 350 17.26 2.73 14.20
C TYR A 350 16.91 1.73 15.28
N TRP A 351 17.89 0.97 15.73
CA TRP A 351 17.86 0.29 17.01
C TRP A 351 18.93 0.93 17.91
N SER A 352 18.52 1.37 19.09
CA SER A 352 19.40 1.98 20.08
C SER A 352 18.93 1.62 21.49
N ARG A 353 19.80 1.81 22.49
CA ARG A 353 19.43 1.58 23.91
C ARG A 353 18.28 2.48 24.42
N GLY A 354 17.90 3.51 23.68
CA GLY A 354 16.76 4.40 23.98
C GLY A 354 15.57 4.20 23.05
N GLY A 355 15.39 2.98 22.52
CA GLY A 355 14.32 2.61 21.59
C GLY A 355 14.72 2.71 20.10
N SER A 356 13.69 2.71 19.25
CA SER A 356 13.77 2.63 17.79
C SER A 356 13.32 3.89 17.01
N PRO A 357 14.05 5.02 17.03
CA PRO A 357 13.56 6.26 16.43
C PRO A 357 13.39 6.12 14.92
N ILE A 358 12.51 6.95 14.35
CA ILE A 358 12.29 6.99 12.91
C ILE A 358 12.78 8.34 12.38
N GLU A 359 13.75 8.34 11.49
CA GLU A 359 14.15 9.53 10.75
C GLU A 359 13.53 9.54 9.36
N GLU A 360 13.11 10.72 8.92
CA GLU A 360 12.63 10.98 7.57
C GLU A 360 13.71 11.74 6.79
N TRP A 361 14.01 11.22 5.61
CA TRP A 361 15.09 11.69 4.75
C TRP A 361 14.56 11.95 3.35
N LYS A 362 15.01 13.02 2.71
CA LYS A 362 14.71 13.28 1.30
C LYS A 362 15.80 12.69 0.42
N LEU A 363 15.49 11.67 -0.38
CA LEU A 363 16.50 10.98 -1.20
C LEU A 363 17.04 11.84 -2.35
N SER A 364 16.22 12.75 -2.91
CA SER A 364 16.65 13.64 -4.00
C SER A 364 17.74 14.66 -3.58
N SER A 365 17.88 14.88 -2.28
CA SER A 365 18.86 15.78 -1.67
C SER A 365 19.07 15.24 -0.26
N PRO A 366 20.00 14.27 -0.07
CA PRO A 366 20.16 13.47 1.15
C PRO A 366 20.31 14.34 2.39
N ALA A 367 19.18 14.74 2.94
CA ALA A 367 19.06 15.64 4.07
C ALA A 367 17.93 15.12 4.94
N ARG A 368 18.23 15.02 6.23
CA ARG A 368 17.24 14.68 7.23
C ARG A 368 16.20 15.80 7.30
N THR A 369 14.95 15.48 7.02
CA THR A 369 13.84 16.43 7.07
C THR A 369 13.17 16.41 8.43
N LYS A 370 13.09 15.24 9.07
CA LYS A 370 12.40 15.10 10.35
C LYS A 370 12.99 13.96 11.18
N LEU A 371 12.96 14.13 12.50
CA LEU A 371 13.24 13.06 13.45
C LEU A 371 11.96 12.83 14.25
N TRP A 372 11.49 11.59 14.23
CA TRP A 372 10.34 11.11 14.97
C TRP A 372 10.87 10.23 16.11
N GLN A 373 10.60 10.64 17.34
CA GLN A 373 10.97 9.85 18.52
C GLN A 373 10.12 8.56 18.60
N VAL A 374 10.70 7.51 19.18
CA VAL A 374 10.15 6.14 19.30
C VAL A 374 8.95 6.09 20.24
N PRO A 375 8.04 5.15 19.97
CA PRO A 375 6.78 5.44 19.33
C PRO A 375 5.94 6.32 20.25
N GLN A 376 4.85 6.88 19.76
CA GLN A 376 3.92 7.66 20.60
C GLN A 376 3.25 6.82 21.73
N SER A 377 3.62 5.54 21.91
CA SER A 377 3.35 4.68 23.08
C SER A 377 4.39 4.86 24.21
N CYS A 378 5.57 5.43 23.92
CA CYS A 378 6.58 5.99 24.82
C CYS A 378 7.27 5.07 25.84
N GLU A 379 7.85 3.91 25.45
CA GLU A 379 8.85 3.24 26.29
C GLU A 379 10.19 2.97 25.57
N GLU A 380 11.31 3.18 26.28
CA GLU A 380 12.68 2.95 25.77
C GLU A 380 12.95 1.49 25.39
N THR A 381 12.10 0.57 25.87
CA THR A 381 12.14 -0.87 25.62
C THR A 381 11.46 -1.27 24.30
N GLU A 382 10.76 -0.36 23.63
CA GLU A 382 10.00 -0.69 22.42
C GLU A 382 10.89 -0.82 21.18
N ILE A 383 10.81 -1.99 20.54
CA ILE A 383 11.56 -2.34 19.34
C ILE A 383 10.60 -2.39 18.15
N ILE A 384 10.83 -1.55 17.15
CA ILE A 384 10.13 -1.64 15.87
C ILE A 384 10.69 -2.82 15.10
N GLN A 385 9.93 -3.89 14.97
CA GLN A 385 10.36 -5.11 14.28
C GLN A 385 10.21 -5.02 12.77
N CYS A 386 9.27 -4.22 12.24
CA CYS A 386 9.07 -3.98 10.82
C CYS A 386 8.31 -2.66 10.60
N MET A 387 8.59 -2.00 9.47
CA MET A 387 8.00 -0.72 9.10
C MET A 387 7.75 -0.71 7.58
N ARG A 388 6.51 -0.40 7.16
CA ARG A 388 6.17 -0.21 5.74
C ARG A 388 5.16 0.91 5.57
N VAL A 389 5.27 1.62 4.45
CA VAL A 389 4.27 2.60 4.03
C VAL A 389 3.18 1.90 3.21
N SER A 390 1.94 2.37 3.35
CA SER A 390 0.84 1.94 2.49
C SER A 390 1.13 2.23 1.01
N LEU A 391 0.59 1.44 0.08
CA LEU A 391 0.80 1.67 -1.37
C LEU A 391 0.42 3.09 -1.84
N ASN A 392 -0.59 3.72 -1.23
CA ASN A 392 -0.98 5.09 -1.55
C ASN A 392 -0.18 6.17 -0.80
N GLY A 393 0.81 5.78 0.01
CA GLY A 393 1.63 6.67 0.80
C GLY A 393 0.94 7.38 1.96
N SER A 394 -0.31 7.02 2.31
CA SER A 394 -1.13 7.77 3.27
C SER A 394 -0.85 7.42 4.74
N CYS A 395 -0.37 6.20 5.01
CA CYS A 395 -0.11 5.74 6.36
C CYS A 395 1.18 4.91 6.46
N VAL A 396 1.74 4.88 7.66
CA VAL A 396 2.89 4.08 8.04
C VAL A 396 2.40 3.01 8.99
N ALA A 397 2.60 1.75 8.62
CA ALA A 397 2.36 0.62 9.51
C ALA A 397 3.68 0.22 10.18
N LEU A 398 3.57 -0.19 11.44
CA LEU A 398 4.66 -0.61 12.30
C LEU A 398 4.26 -1.90 13.01
N THR A 399 5.20 -2.82 13.19
CA THR A 399 5.09 -3.86 14.21
C THR A 399 6.05 -3.54 15.34
N ILE A 400 5.56 -3.49 16.56
CA ILE A 400 6.31 -3.06 17.75
C ILE A 400 6.26 -4.16 18.79
N ASN A 401 7.42 -4.54 19.32
CA ASN A 401 7.57 -5.38 20.50
C ASN A 401 7.89 -4.48 21.70
N ASN A 402 7.13 -4.58 22.79
CA ASN A 402 7.40 -3.83 24.03
C ASN A 402 7.99 -4.71 25.15
N GLY A 403 8.50 -5.89 24.82
CA GLY A 403 8.97 -6.90 25.77
C GLY A 403 7.89 -7.84 26.33
N GLU A 404 6.63 -7.39 26.43
CA GLU A 404 5.52 -8.21 26.94
C GLU A 404 4.56 -8.68 25.83
N GLN A 405 4.32 -7.80 24.85
CA GLN A 405 3.34 -7.98 23.80
C GLN A 405 3.81 -7.31 22.50
N ASP A 406 3.42 -7.93 21.38
CA ASP A 406 3.61 -7.35 20.06
C ASP A 406 2.36 -6.61 19.60
N TYR A 407 2.54 -5.54 18.84
CA TYR A 407 1.46 -4.72 18.31
C TYR A 407 1.66 -4.45 16.83
N PHE A 408 0.58 -4.49 16.06
CA PHE A 408 0.51 -3.83 14.77
C PHE A 408 -0.11 -2.45 14.96
N ILE A 409 0.64 -1.40 14.65
CA ILE A 409 0.21 0.00 14.79
C ILE A 409 0.17 0.63 13.40
N LEU A 410 -0.95 1.28 13.11
CA LEU A 410 -1.10 2.13 11.93
C LEU A 410 -1.04 3.58 12.35
N ARG A 411 -0.19 4.36 11.68
CA ARG A 411 -0.03 5.81 11.90
C ARG A 411 -0.28 6.58 10.61
N ASP A 412 -0.73 7.81 10.74
CA ASP A 412 -0.78 8.74 9.61
C ASP A 412 0.63 9.27 9.26
N ARG A 413 0.73 10.16 8.27
CA ARG A 413 1.98 10.80 7.87
C ARG A 413 2.55 11.76 8.91
N ASP A 414 1.71 12.25 9.83
CA ASP A 414 2.14 13.04 10.97
C ASP A 414 2.57 12.16 12.16
N MET A 415 2.70 10.86 11.93
CA MET A 415 3.00 9.82 12.91
C MET A 415 1.99 9.75 14.06
N LYS A 416 0.76 10.25 13.89
CA LYS A 416 -0.33 10.07 14.85
C LYS A 416 -0.95 8.69 14.69
N GLN A 417 -1.24 8.04 15.80
CA GLN A 417 -1.87 6.72 15.80
C GLN A 417 -3.29 6.77 15.21
N ILE A 418 -3.53 5.96 14.19
CA ILE A 418 -4.84 5.71 13.58
C ILE A 418 -5.49 4.48 14.23
N HIS A 419 -4.72 3.40 14.37
CA HIS A 419 -5.24 2.13 14.87
C HIS A 419 -4.13 1.29 15.50
N GLN A 420 -4.49 0.37 16.40
CA GLN A 420 -3.58 -0.53 17.07
C GLN A 420 -4.25 -1.88 17.28
N ILE A 421 -3.55 -2.96 16.90
CA ILE A 421 -4.00 -4.34 17.04
C ILE A 421 -2.98 -5.07 17.91
N PRO A 422 -3.38 -5.57 19.09
CA PRO A 422 -2.52 -6.45 19.88
C PRO A 422 -2.31 -7.78 19.15
N LEU A 423 -1.05 -8.13 18.93
CA LEU A 423 -0.63 -9.42 18.40
C LEU A 423 -0.34 -10.30 19.63
N ARG A 424 -1.12 -11.36 19.82
CA ARG A 424 -0.95 -12.30 20.95
C ARG A 424 0.19 -13.30 20.72
N ILE A 425 1.18 -12.91 19.96
CA ILE A 425 2.25 -13.75 19.46
C ILE A 425 3.52 -12.91 19.58
N THR A 426 4.53 -13.44 20.26
CA THR A 426 5.84 -12.82 20.42
C THR A 426 6.77 -13.36 19.34
N ASP A 427 7.02 -12.63 18.24
CA ASP A 427 7.99 -13.05 17.22
C ASP A 427 8.35 -11.94 16.22
N CYS A 428 9.40 -12.16 15.41
CA CYS A 428 9.74 -11.22 14.35
C CYS A 428 8.67 -11.19 13.25
N PHE A 429 8.15 -10.00 12.94
CA PHE A 429 7.20 -9.83 11.85
C PHE A 429 7.86 -9.30 10.57
N SER A 430 7.32 -9.74 9.45
CA SER A 430 7.45 -9.05 8.17
C SER A 430 6.04 -8.80 7.65
N PHE A 431 5.76 -7.62 7.12
CA PHE A 431 4.46 -7.35 6.49
C PHE A 431 4.63 -6.52 5.23
N VAL A 432 3.57 -6.47 4.43
CA VAL A 432 3.51 -5.65 3.23
C VAL A 432 2.12 -5.05 3.06
N SER A 433 2.08 -3.84 2.52
CA SER A 433 0.82 -3.19 2.14
C SER A 433 0.26 -3.84 0.89
N LEU A 434 -1.04 -4.08 0.92
CA LEU A 434 -1.82 -4.56 -0.20
C LEU A 434 -2.78 -3.45 -0.68
N PRO A 435 -3.31 -3.56 -1.91
CA PRO A 435 -4.37 -2.65 -2.36
C PRO A 435 -5.57 -2.62 -1.40
N ASN A 436 -6.32 -1.52 -1.47
CA ASN A 436 -7.50 -1.25 -0.62
C ASN A 436 -7.19 -1.14 0.88
N SER A 437 -5.99 -0.68 1.25
CA SER A 437 -5.60 -0.47 2.66
C SER A 437 -5.63 -1.76 3.49
N THR A 438 -5.39 -2.90 2.84
CA THR A 438 -5.20 -4.18 3.51
C THR A 438 -3.71 -4.43 3.74
N TRP A 439 -3.38 -5.29 4.70
CA TRP A 439 -2.01 -5.64 5.01
C TRP A 439 -1.88 -7.14 5.16
N LEU A 440 -0.83 -7.69 4.57
CA LEU A 440 -0.46 -9.08 4.75
C LEU A 440 0.67 -9.11 5.77
N LEU A 441 0.48 -9.88 6.84
CA LEU A 441 1.42 -10.05 7.92
C LEU A 441 1.93 -11.49 7.93
N SER A 442 3.25 -11.62 7.99
CA SER A 442 3.97 -12.86 8.21
C SER A 442 4.60 -12.81 9.58
N ILE A 443 4.46 -13.90 10.34
CA ILE A 443 5.04 -14.04 11.67
C ILE A 443 6.08 -15.16 11.62
N LEU A 444 7.32 -14.85 11.98
CA LEU A 444 8.37 -15.85 12.08
C LEU A 444 7.92 -16.96 13.07
N GLY A 445 8.12 -18.22 12.73
CA GLY A 445 7.76 -19.36 13.57
C GLY A 445 6.31 -19.83 13.41
N TYR A 446 5.43 -18.98 12.87
CA TYR A 446 4.08 -19.37 12.50
C TYR A 446 4.03 -19.55 10.99
N HIS A 447 3.82 -20.78 10.54
CA HIS A 447 3.67 -21.15 9.11
C HIS A 447 2.35 -20.64 8.52
N LYS A 448 2.01 -19.37 8.78
CA LYS A 448 0.71 -18.76 8.52
C LYS A 448 0.87 -17.28 8.21
N LEU A 449 0.12 -16.84 7.21
CA LEU A 449 -0.07 -15.42 6.90
C LEU A 449 -1.36 -14.92 7.57
N PHE A 450 -1.36 -13.67 7.97
CA PHE A 450 -2.50 -13.00 8.57
C PHE A 450 -2.87 -11.80 7.70
N LEU A 451 -4.15 -11.66 7.40
CA LEU A 451 -4.67 -10.53 6.66
C LEU A 451 -5.33 -9.57 7.63
N ILE A 452 -4.80 -8.35 7.65
CA ILE A 452 -5.43 -7.22 8.31
C ILE A 452 -6.29 -6.54 7.25
N ALA A 453 -7.60 -6.73 7.35
CA ALA A 453 -8.55 -6.14 6.42
C ALA A 453 -8.63 -4.62 6.59
N SER A 454 -9.29 -3.93 5.65
CA SER A 454 -9.39 -2.46 5.65
C SER A 454 -10.20 -1.90 6.83
N ASN A 455 -10.99 -2.74 7.49
CA ASN A 455 -11.68 -2.44 8.75
C ASN A 455 -10.83 -2.79 9.99
N TYR A 456 -9.54 -3.12 9.78
CA TYR A 456 -8.58 -3.50 10.80
C TYR A 456 -8.91 -4.78 11.57
N ASN A 457 -9.85 -5.58 11.06
CA ASN A 457 -10.06 -6.91 11.59
C ASN A 457 -8.91 -7.82 11.15
N LEU A 458 -8.26 -8.43 12.14
CA LEU A 458 -7.27 -9.48 11.90
C LEU A 458 -8.01 -10.78 11.53
N SER A 459 -7.88 -11.17 10.28
CA SER A 459 -8.37 -12.46 9.78
C SER A 459 -7.19 -13.38 9.51
N LYS A 460 -7.30 -14.62 9.97
CA LYS A 460 -6.27 -15.63 9.75
C LYS A 460 -6.44 -16.19 8.34
N ILE A 461 -5.40 -16.09 7.52
CA ILE A 461 -5.36 -16.83 6.25
C ILE A 461 -4.67 -18.16 6.53
N GLN A 462 -5.39 -19.25 6.30
CA GLN A 462 -4.77 -20.56 6.36
C GLN A 462 -3.92 -20.73 5.10
N GLN A 463 -2.59 -20.61 5.24
CA GLN A 463 -1.68 -21.00 4.18
C GLN A 463 -1.88 -22.49 3.87
N THR A 464 -1.94 -22.76 2.57
CA THR A 464 -2.09 -24.09 1.98
C THR A 464 -0.86 -24.25 1.09
N GLY A 465 0.29 -24.35 1.75
CA GLY A 465 1.58 -24.57 1.14
C GLY A 465 2.11 -25.95 1.58
N PRO A 466 2.72 -26.73 0.67
CA PRO A 466 3.27 -28.06 1.00
C PRO A 466 4.45 -27.99 1.98
N ASP A 467 5.17 -26.86 2.00
CA ASP A 467 6.29 -26.63 2.90
C ASP A 467 5.83 -25.74 4.07
N LYS A 468 5.70 -26.33 5.26
CA LYS A 468 5.58 -25.61 6.55
C LYS A 468 6.92 -24.93 6.90
N ALA A 469 7.52 -24.20 5.97
CA ALA A 469 8.72 -23.44 6.24
C ALA A 469 8.33 -22.15 6.96
N SER A 470 9.18 -21.66 7.86
CA SER A 470 8.96 -20.38 8.53
C SER A 470 9.22 -19.24 7.54
N THR A 471 8.21 -18.40 7.34
CA THR A 471 8.31 -17.21 6.49
C THR A 471 9.24 -16.19 7.15
N ARG A 472 10.26 -15.77 6.41
CA ARG A 472 11.30 -14.83 6.87
C ARG A 472 11.11 -13.42 6.36
N GLY A 473 10.44 -13.26 5.22
CA GLY A 473 10.19 -11.96 4.63
C GLY A 473 9.09 -12.03 3.58
N ILE A 474 8.36 -10.95 3.40
CA ILE A 474 7.38 -10.82 2.33
C ILE A 474 7.56 -9.49 1.60
N ALA A 475 7.33 -9.50 0.29
CA ALA A 475 7.36 -8.31 -0.55
C ALA A 475 6.25 -8.37 -1.61
N MET A 476 5.77 -7.20 -2.03
CA MET A 476 4.83 -7.06 -3.14
C MET A 476 5.59 -6.82 -4.42
N LEU A 477 5.27 -7.60 -5.44
CA LEU A 477 5.76 -7.45 -6.79
C LEU A 477 4.60 -6.92 -7.65
N GLY A 478 4.70 -5.65 -8.05
CA GLY A 478 3.57 -4.92 -8.59
C GLY A 478 2.37 -4.89 -7.63
N ASP A 479 1.16 -4.94 -8.18
CA ASP A 479 -0.08 -4.76 -7.42
C ASP A 479 -0.79 -6.07 -7.04
N ASN A 480 -0.34 -7.21 -7.57
CA ASN A 480 -1.10 -8.46 -7.50
C ASN A 480 -0.24 -9.72 -7.28
N ILE A 481 1.04 -9.60 -6.99
CA ILE A 481 1.89 -10.75 -6.68
C ILE A 481 2.58 -10.54 -5.34
N VAL A 482 2.45 -11.53 -4.46
CA VAL A 482 3.22 -11.59 -3.20
C VAL A 482 4.39 -12.54 -3.41
N ALA A 483 5.59 -12.05 -3.13
CA ALA A 483 6.78 -12.86 -2.97
C ALA A 483 6.96 -13.17 -1.48
N GLU A 484 6.88 -14.45 -1.14
CA GLU A 484 7.11 -14.96 0.19
C GLU A 484 8.47 -15.63 0.25
N ARG A 485 9.34 -15.14 1.13
CA ARG A 485 10.65 -15.72 1.37
C ARG A 485 10.63 -16.60 2.61
N THR A 486 11.16 -17.80 2.47
CA THR A 486 11.45 -18.73 3.58
C THR A 486 12.96 -18.89 3.75
N ALA A 487 13.40 -19.81 4.62
CA ALA A 487 14.81 -20.11 4.81
C ALA A 487 15.50 -20.67 3.55
N SER A 488 14.76 -21.34 2.67
CA SER A 488 15.34 -22.08 1.53
C SER A 488 14.71 -21.75 0.19
N THR A 489 13.58 -21.02 0.18
CA THR A 489 12.78 -20.80 -1.03
C THR A 489 12.15 -19.40 -1.09
N ILE A 490 11.91 -18.89 -2.30
CA ILE A 490 10.99 -17.78 -2.55
C ILE A 490 9.80 -18.33 -3.33
N CYS A 491 8.62 -18.16 -2.78
CA CYS A 491 7.33 -18.60 -3.32
C CYS A 491 6.56 -17.39 -3.83
N PHE A 492 5.90 -17.52 -4.98
CA PHE A 492 5.12 -16.46 -5.59
C PHE A 492 3.64 -16.82 -5.58
N PHE A 493 2.80 -15.91 -5.10
CA PHE A 493 1.35 -16.06 -5.02
C PHE A 493 0.67 -14.92 -5.76
N LYS A 494 -0.30 -15.24 -6.62
CA LYS A 494 -1.18 -14.22 -7.22
C LYS A 494 -2.26 -13.85 -6.23
N LEU A 495 -2.55 -12.57 -6.11
CA LEU A 495 -3.66 -12.03 -5.32
C LEU A 495 -4.92 -11.85 -6.15
#